data_AF-A0AAV4JJW7-F1
#
_entry.id   AF-A0AAV4JJW7-F1
#
_cell.length_a   1.000
_cell.length_b   1.000
_cell.length_c   1.000
_cell.angle_alpha   90.00
_cell.angle_beta   90.00
_cell.angle_gamma   90.00
#
_symmetry.space_group_name_H-M   'P 1'
#
loop_
_entity.id
_entity.type
_entity.pdbx_description
1 polymer ?
#
loop_
_entity_poly.entity_id
_entity_poly.type
_entity_poly.pdbx_seq_one_letter_code
_entity_poly.pdbx_strand_id
1 'polypeptide(L)'
;MGSFDGAETCELVVLFLLSKLNHLNISIGLYRDDGLAACKLSPKQAETTKKEMCKISNEYNLNNLDISLDLENDMYMPYHKPSNNTT
;
A
#
# COMPACT_ATOMS: atom_id res chain seq x y z
N MET A 1 2.49 -21.35 12.25
CA MET A 1 2.16 -19.91 12.20
C MET A 1 0.66 -19.81 11.98
N GLY A 2 -0.12 -19.62 13.04
CA GLY A 2 -1.58 -19.60 12.97
C GLY A 2 -2.21 -20.15 14.25
N SER A 3 -2.25 -19.33 15.30
CA SER A 3 -3.32 -19.49 16.30
C SER A 3 -4.60 -18.93 15.67
N PHE A 4 -5.74 -19.57 15.94
CA PHE A 4 -7.05 -19.11 15.45
C PHE A 4 -7.29 -17.62 15.79
N ASP A 5 -6.91 -17.26 17.02
CA ASP A 5 -7.00 -15.91 17.59
C ASP A 5 -6.15 -14.87 16.82
N GLY A 6 -5.00 -15.30 16.30
CA GLY A 6 -4.14 -14.44 15.48
C GLY A 6 -4.71 -14.17 14.09
N ALA A 7 -5.40 -15.14 13.49
CA ALA A 7 -6.03 -14.98 12.18
C ALA A 7 -7.19 -13.98 12.21
N GLU A 8 -8.05 -14.09 13.22
CA GLU A 8 -9.18 -13.16 13.42
C GLU A 8 -8.69 -11.73 13.72
N THR A 9 -7.67 -11.61 14.57
CA THR A 9 -7.07 -10.30 14.90
C THR A 9 -6.44 -9.67 13.66
N CYS A 10 -5.73 -10.44 12.83
CA CYS A 10 -5.17 -9.95 11.57
C CYS A 10 -6.27 -9.46 10.61
N GLU A 11 -7.37 -10.20 10.48
CA GLU A 11 -8.48 -9.81 9.60
C GLU A 11 -9.13 -8.48 10.05
N LEU A 12 -9.28 -8.29 11.36
CA LEU A 12 -9.81 -7.04 11.92
C LEU A 12 -8.87 -5.84 11.65
N VAL A 13 -7.56 -6.03 11.80
CA VAL A 13 -6.55 -5.00 11.49
C VAL A 13 -6.57 -4.65 9.99
N VAL A 14 -6.67 -5.66 9.12
CA VAL A 14 -6.78 -5.50 7.67
C VAL A 14 -8.03 -4.69 7.30
N LEU A 15 -9.20 -5.03 7.88
CA LEU A 15 -10.44 -4.29 7.66
C LEU A 15 -10.37 -2.84 8.16
N PHE A 16 -9.72 -2.63 9.31
CA PHE A 16 -9.48 -1.28 9.83
C PHE A 16 -8.63 -0.45 8.88
N LEU A 17 -7.51 -0.98 8.38
CA LEU A 17 -6.65 -0.31 7.41
C LEU A 17 -7.40 -0.02 6.10
N LEU A 18 -8.20 -0.97 5.61
CA LEU A 18 -9.03 -0.78 4.43
C LEU A 18 -10.04 0.36 4.62
N SER A 19 -10.65 0.46 5.81
CA SER A 19 -11.58 1.56 6.13
C SER A 19 -10.91 2.94 6.07
N LYS A 20 -9.63 3.04 6.48
CA LYS A 20 -8.85 4.27 6.38
C LYS A 20 -8.54 4.64 4.94
N LEU A 21 -8.37 3.67 4.07
CA LEU A 21 -8.02 3.86 2.66
C LEU A 21 -9.25 4.03 1.74
N ASN A 22 -10.46 3.73 2.22
CA ASN A 22 -11.70 3.76 1.44
C ASN A 22 -12.00 5.14 0.80
N HIS A 23 -11.48 6.24 1.37
CA HIS A 23 -11.65 7.58 0.84
C HIS A 23 -10.89 7.85 -0.48
N LEU A 24 -9.92 6.99 -0.84
CA LEU A 24 -9.08 7.15 -2.04
C LEU A 24 -9.83 6.81 -3.34
N ASN A 25 -11.05 6.26 -3.26
CA ASN A 25 -11.91 5.91 -4.40
C ASN A 25 -11.21 5.11 -5.51
N ILE A 26 -10.34 4.18 -5.09
CA ILE A 26 -9.60 3.26 -5.97
C ILE A 26 -9.83 1.83 -5.51
N SER A 27 -9.59 0.86 -6.40
CA SER A 27 -9.74 -0.55 -6.05
C SER A 27 -8.56 -0.99 -5.19
N ILE A 28 -8.81 -1.21 -3.90
CA ILE A 28 -7.78 -1.62 -2.94
C ILE A 28 -8.18 -2.97 -2.34
N GLY A 29 -7.23 -3.90 -2.31
CA GLY A 29 -7.33 -5.17 -1.60
C GLY A 29 -6.17 -5.29 -0.62
N LEU A 30 -6.46 -5.71 0.61
CA LEU A 30 -5.47 -6.00 1.63
C LEU A 30 -5.66 -7.45 2.07
N TYR A 31 -4.56 -8.19 2.23
CA TYR A 31 -4.56 -9.57 2.70
C TYR A 31 -3.35 -9.81 3.61
N ARG A 32 -3.62 -9.92 4.91
CA ARG A 32 -2.60 -10.02 5.97
C ARG A 32 -1.59 -8.86 5.87
N ASP A 33 -0.37 -9.16 5.43
CA ASP A 33 0.75 -8.23 5.30
C ASP A 33 0.86 -7.63 3.89
N ASP A 34 0.12 -8.19 2.92
CA ASP A 34 0.18 -7.79 1.52
C ASP A 34 -0.96 -6.83 1.18
N GLY A 35 -0.65 -5.77 0.43
CA GLY A 35 -1.63 -4.81 -0.05
C GLY A 35 -1.47 -4.54 -1.54
N LEU A 36 -2.58 -4.53 -2.27
CA LEU A 36 -2.61 -4.22 -3.70
C LEU A 36 -3.63 -3.13 -3.98
N ALA A 37 -3.20 -2.12 -4.74
CA ALA A 37 -4.03 -1.02 -5.19
C ALA A 37 -4.01 -0.94 -6.72
N ALA A 38 -5.19 -0.95 -7.34
CA ALA A 38 -5.37 -0.77 -8.77
C ALA A 38 -6.18 0.51 -9.03
N CYS A 39 -5.64 1.38 -9.87
CA CYS A 39 -6.26 2.67 -10.19
C CYS A 39 -6.05 3.02 -11.66
N LYS A 40 -7.06 3.68 -12.26
CA LYS A 40 -6.97 4.30 -13.60
C LYS A 40 -6.86 5.81 -13.42
N LEU A 41 -5.73 6.24 -12.91
CA LEU A 41 -5.43 7.64 -12.60
C LEU A 41 -4.26 8.11 -13.46
N SER A 42 -4.18 9.42 -13.71
CA SER A 42 -2.96 9.98 -14.32
C SER A 42 -1.73 9.66 -13.45
N PRO A 43 -0.52 9.54 -14.01
CA PRO A 43 0.69 9.21 -13.24
C PRO A 43 0.90 10.10 -12.01
N LYS A 44 0.59 11.40 -12.13
CA LYS A 44 0.66 12.37 -11.03
C LYS A 44 -0.35 12.10 -9.91
N GLN A 45 -1.58 11.75 -10.28
CA GLN A 45 -2.61 11.37 -9.31
C GLN A 45 -2.26 10.05 -8.63
N ALA A 46 -1.80 9.05 -9.39
CA ALA A 46 -1.36 7.76 -8.85
C ALA A 46 -0.22 7.93 -7.83
N GLU A 47 0.75 8.80 -8.12
CA GLU A 47 1.84 9.08 -7.17
C GLU A 47 1.36 9.82 -5.92
N THR A 48 0.36 10.70 -6.06
CA THR A 48 -0.27 11.38 -4.91
C THR A 48 -1.01 10.37 -4.04
N THR A 49 -1.78 9.47 -4.64
CA THR A 49 -2.48 8.37 -3.94
C THR A 49 -1.48 7.45 -3.24
N LYS A 50 -0.36 7.10 -3.89
CA LYS A 50 0.72 6.32 -3.29
C LYS A 50 1.30 7.00 -2.05
N LYS A 51 1.54 8.32 -2.11
CA LYS A 51 2.05 9.08 -0.96
C LYS A 51 1.09 9.07 0.22
N GLU A 52 -0.22 9.18 -0.02
CA GLU A 52 -1.23 9.06 1.05
C GLU A 52 -1.24 7.66 1.66
N MET A 53 -1.12 6.60 0.85
CA MET A 53 -0.99 5.22 1.34
C MET A 53 0.26 5.02 2.21
N CYS A 54 1.41 5.57 1.79
CA CYS A 54 2.64 5.52 2.58
C CYS A 54 2.51 6.29 3.91
N LYS A 55 1.80 7.43 3.94
CA LYS A 55 1.57 8.18 5.18
C LYS A 55 0.78 7.36 6.19
N ILE A 56 -0.31 6.74 5.76
CA ILE A 56 -1.14 5.88 6.61
C ILE A 56 -0.31 4.68 7.10
N SER A 57 0.47 4.06 6.21
CA SER A 57 1.33 2.93 6.60
C SER A 57 2.36 3.33 7.66
N ASN A 58 2.96 4.51 7.54
CA ASN A 58 3.92 5.03 8.50
C ASN A 58 3.27 5.43 9.84
N GLU A 59 2.04 5.92 9.84
CA GLU A 59 1.26 6.21 11.06
C GLU A 59 1.09 4.96 11.93
N TYR A 60 0.86 3.81 11.30
CA TYR A 60 0.67 2.52 11.97
C TYR A 60 1.96 1.68 12.07
N ASN A 61 3.14 2.25 11.76
CA ASN A 61 4.44 1.58 11.77
C ASN A 61 4.50 0.29 10.94
N LEU A 62 3.80 0.27 9.80
CA LEU A 62 3.83 -0.84 8.85
C LEU A 62 5.02 -0.70 7.91
N ASN A 63 5.73 -1.80 7.69
CA ASN A 63 6.84 -1.85 6.73
C ASN A 63 6.27 -2.10 5.33
N ASN A 64 6.44 -1.14 4.41
CA ASN A 64 5.96 -1.28 3.03
C ASN A 64 7.11 -1.56 2.07
N LEU A 65 6.88 -2.55 1.20
CA LEU A 65 7.66 -2.77 -0.02
C LEU A 65 6.87 -2.22 -1.20
N ASP A 66 7.38 -1.14 -1.79
CA ASP A 66 6.68 -0.44 -2.86
C ASP A 66 7.10 -0.99 -4.23
N ILE A 67 6.14 -1.56 -4.96
CA ILE A 67 6.30 -1.96 -6.37
C ILE A 67 5.22 -1.25 -7.17
N SER A 68 5.59 -0.62 -8.28
CA SER A 68 4.65 0.07 -9.17
C SER A 68 4.66 -0.59 -10.54
N LEU A 69 3.50 -1.09 -10.96
CA LEU A 69 3.27 -1.68 -12.27
C LEU A 69 2.40 -0.73 -13.10
N ASP A 70 2.93 -0.30 -14.24
CA ASP A 70 2.17 0.35 -15.29
C ASP A 70 1.71 -0.72 -16.29
N LEU A 71 0.44 -1.10 -16.20
CA LEU A 71 -0.17 -2.11 -17.05
C LEU A 71 -0.57 -1.58 -18.44
N GLU A 72 -0.57 -0.25 -18.65
CA GLU A 72 -0.88 0.33 -19.96
C GLU A 72 0.35 0.29 -20.88
N ASN A 73 1.55 0.47 -20.30
CA ASN A 73 2.81 0.49 -21.02
C ASN A 73 3.70 -0.75 -20.76
N ASP A 74 3.18 -1.78 -20.09
CA ASP A 74 3.92 -2.98 -19.64
C ASP A 74 5.25 -2.63 -18.93
N MET A 75 5.28 -1.52 -18.16
CA MET A 75 6.48 -1.08 -17.46
C MET A 75 6.45 -1.49 -15.98
N TYR A 76 7.57 -2.05 -15.52
CA TYR A 76 7.79 -2.49 -14.15
C TYR A 76 8.93 -1.68 -13.54
N MET A 77 8.66 -0.77 -12.61
CA MET A 77 9.69 0.01 -11.93
C MET A 77 9.71 -0.30 -10.43
N PRO A 78 10.79 -0.92 -9.91
CA PRO A 78 10.96 -1.05 -8.47
C PRO A 78 11.19 0.35 -7.86
N TYR A 79 10.49 0.64 -6.76
CA TYR A 79 10.69 1.91 -6.07
C TYR A 79 12.00 1.85 -5.25
N HIS A 80 13.00 2.63 -5.66
CA HIS A 80 14.20 2.82 -4.87
C HIS A 80 13.98 3.94 -3.86
N LYS A 81 13.93 3.62 -2.57
CA LYS A 81 13.93 4.63 -1.50
C LYS A 81 15.18 5.51 -1.68
N PRO A 82 15.07 6.85 -1.74
CA PRO A 82 16.26 7.70 -1.86
C PRO A 82 17.16 7.43 -0.64
N SER A 83 18.40 7.02 -0.89
CA SER A 83 19.40 6.86 0.15
C SER A 83 19.67 8.23 0.76
N ASN A 84 19.66 8.29 2.09
CA ASN A 84 20.07 9.44 2.88
C ASN A 84 21.60 9.50 2.92
N ASN A 85 22.23 9.84 1.81
CA ASN A 85 23.64 10.22 1.78
C ASN A 85 23.72 11.71 2.19
N THR A 86 23.62 11.96 3.50
CA THR A 86 24.16 13.19 4.10
C THR A 86 25.68 13.05 4.11
N THR A 87 26.33 13.86 3.28
CA THR A 87 27.77 14.13 3.24
C THR A 87 28.26 14.75 4.54
#